data_AF-A0A3D2S7J1-F1
#
_entry.id   AF-A0A3D2S7J1-F1
#
_cell.length_a   1.000
_cell.length_b   1.000
_cell.length_c   1.000
_cell.angle_alpha   90.00
_cell.angle_beta   90.00
_cell.angle_gamma   90.00
#
_symmetry.space_group_name_H-M   'P 1'
#
loop_
_entity.id
_entity.type
_entity.pdbx_description
1 polymer ?
#
loop_
_entity_poly.entity_id
_entity_poly.type
_entity_poly.pdbx_seq_one_letter_code
_entity_poly.pdbx_strand_id
1 'polypeptide(L)' 'ARRLQVQERLTHQILDTLQNTLHPHGVAVVIEASHMCMMMRGVQKQNSVTTTSAFTGEFQKSETRSEFINLVTAQLHGR' A
#
# COMPACT_ATOMS: atom_id res chain seq x y z
N ALA A 1 -7.51 12.47 -11.55
CA ALA A 1 -7.27 12.31 -10.09
C ALA A 1 -8.50 12.56 -9.20
N ARG A 2 -9.53 13.29 -9.64
CA ARG A 2 -10.75 13.59 -8.85
C ARG A 2 -11.86 12.51 -8.97
N ARG A 3 -11.58 11.28 -8.57
CA ARG A 3 -12.60 10.21 -8.46
C ARG A 3 -12.43 9.51 -7.12
N LEU A 4 -13.52 9.05 -6.52
CA LEU A 4 -13.47 8.17 -5.35
C LEU A 4 -12.69 6.92 -5.73
N GLN A 5 -11.52 6.75 -5.11
CA GLN A 5 -10.69 5.56 -5.29
C GLN A 5 -10.90 4.61 -4.12
N VAL A 6 -10.86 3.33 -4.43
CA VAL A 6 -10.73 2.25 -3.45
C VAL A 6 -9.23 2.04 -3.27
N GLN A 7 -8.72 2.12 -2.04
CA GLN A 7 -7.28 2.14 -1.79
C GLN A 7 -6.59 0.88 -2.35
N GLU A 8 -7.25 -0.27 -2.22
CA GLU A 8 -6.83 -1.56 -2.76
C GLU A 8 -6.62 -1.52 -4.28
N ARG A 9 -7.51 -0.81 -5.00
CA ARG A 9 -7.40 -0.63 -6.45
C ARG A 9 -6.23 0.29 -6.80
N LEU A 10 -6.08 1.39 -6.06
CA LEU A 10 -4.98 2.33 -6.27
C LEU A 10 -3.62 1.62 -6.09
N THR A 11 -3.49 0.78 -5.08
CA THR A 11 -2.27 0.01 -4.80
C THR A 11 -1.89 -0.89 -5.98
N HIS A 12 -2.85 -1.60 -6.57
CA HIS A 12 -2.61 -2.41 -7.78
C HIS A 12 -2.30 -1.54 -9.00
N GLN A 13 -3.01 -0.42 -9.20
CA GLN A 13 -2.74 0.48 -10.32
C GLN A 13 -1.31 1.03 -10.31
N ILE A 14 -0.79 1.38 -9.13
CA ILE A 14 0.61 1.83 -8.99
C ILE A 14 1.56 0.67 -9.34
N LEU A 15 1.29 -0.53 -8.79
CA LEU A 15 2.11 -1.71 -9.08
C LEU A 15 2.15 -2.01 -10.58
N ASP A 16 0.99 -2.09 -11.23
CA ASP A 16 0.87 -2.39 -12.66
C ASP A 16 1.56 -1.33 -13.50
N THR A 17 1.42 -0.05 -13.13
CA THR A 17 2.10 1.05 -13.82
C THR A 17 3.62 0.89 -13.73
N LEU A 18 4.16 0.61 -12.55
CA LEU A 18 5.60 0.41 -12.36
C LEU A 18 6.10 -0.82 -13.12
N GLN A 19 5.36 -1.92 -13.05
CA GLN A 19 5.71 -3.16 -13.74
C GLN A 19 5.75 -2.98 -15.26
N ASN A 20 4.72 -2.35 -15.84
CA ASN A 20 4.58 -2.15 -17.28
C ASN A 20 5.50 -1.06 -17.84
N THR A 21 5.88 -0.08 -17.02
CA THR A 21 6.73 1.03 -17.47
C THR A 21 8.21 0.67 -17.38
N LEU A 22 8.63 0.06 -16.26
CA LEU A 22 10.04 -0.17 -15.95
C LEU A 22 10.51 -1.60 -16.27
N HIS A 23 9.58 -2.53 -16.51
CA HIS A 23 9.86 -3.95 -16.72
C HIS A 23 10.84 -4.56 -15.67
N PRO A 24 10.65 -4.30 -14.37
CA PRO A 24 11.56 -4.78 -13.33
C PRO A 24 11.37 -6.27 -13.06
N HIS A 25 12.34 -6.89 -12.39
CA HIS A 25 12.24 -8.26 -11.87
C HIS A 25 11.15 -8.45 -10.82
N GLY A 26 10.69 -7.36 -10.19
CA GLY A 26 9.56 -7.35 -9.27
C GLY A 26 9.25 -5.95 -8.75
N VAL A 27 8.04 -5.77 -8.25
CA VAL A 27 7.58 -4.52 -7.63
C VAL A 27 6.88 -4.87 -6.31
N ALA A 28 7.14 -4.07 -5.28
CA ALA A 28 6.40 -4.08 -4.04
C ALA A 28 5.84 -2.68 -3.78
N VAL A 29 4.54 -2.60 -3.49
CA VAL A 29 3.85 -1.35 -3.15
C VAL A 29 3.17 -1.53 -1.80
N VAL A 30 3.39 -0.59 -0.89
CA VAL A 30 2.67 -0.48 0.38
C VAL A 30 2.15 0.95 0.48
N ILE A 31 0.87 1.08 0.77
CA ILE A 31 0.21 2.37 0.99
C ILE A 31 -0.44 2.32 2.36
N GLU A 32 -0.12 3.31 3.18
CA GLU A 32 -0.80 3.60 4.43
C GLU A 32 -1.49 4.96 4.29
N ALA A 33 -2.78 5.02 4.60
CA ALA A 33 -3.52 6.28 4.53
C ALA A 33 -4.63 6.36 5.59
N SER A 34 -4.90 7.59 6.03
CA SER A 34 -6.03 7.90 6.91
C SER A 34 -7.27 8.27 6.08
N HIS A 35 -8.39 7.64 6.40
CA HIS A 35 -9.64 7.85 5.66
C HIS A 35 -10.49 8.94 6.30
N MET A 36 -10.33 10.19 5.83
CA MET A 36 -11.02 11.35 6.40
C MET A 36 -12.55 11.25 6.36
N CYS A 37 -13.12 10.54 5.38
CA CYS A 37 -14.55 10.23 5.33
C CYS A 37 -15.03 9.38 6.51
N MET A 38 -14.18 8.51 7.08
CA MET A 38 -14.46 7.70 8.27
C MET A 38 -14.13 8.44 9.58
N MET A 39 -13.20 9.39 9.53
CA MET A 39 -12.80 10.19 10.70
C MET A 39 -13.79 11.32 11.00
N MET A 40 -14.33 11.97 9.95
CA MET A 40 -15.15 13.18 10.11
C MET A 40 -16.66 12.94 10.09
N ARG A 41 -17.13 11.76 9.65
CA ARG A 41 -18.56 11.42 9.58
C ARG A 41 -18.78 9.96 10.00
N GLY A 42 -19.90 9.65 10.65
CA GLY A 42 -20.21 8.29 11.10
C GLY A 42 -19.54 7.91 12.42
N VAL A 43 -18.86 6.75 12.48
CA VAL A 43 -18.31 6.13 13.71
C VAL A 43 -17.15 6.92 14.35
N GLN A 44 -16.68 8.01 13.71
CA GLN A 44 -15.67 8.94 14.24
C GLN A 44 -14.41 8.26 14.79
N LYS A 45 -13.93 7.24 14.08
CA LYS A 45 -12.72 6.52 14.48
C LYS A 45 -11.49 7.37 14.15
N GLN A 46 -11.07 8.18 15.11
CA GLN A 46 -9.97 9.18 15.00
C GLN A 46 -8.66 8.58 14.48
N ASN A 47 -8.42 7.28 14.70
CA ASN A 47 -7.21 6.58 14.28
C ASN A 47 -7.48 5.58 13.13
N SER A 48 -8.42 5.90 12.23
CA SER A 48 -8.74 5.03 11.10
C SER A 48 -7.67 5.12 10.01
N VAL A 49 -6.64 4.31 10.16
CA VAL A 49 -5.58 4.08 9.18
C VAL A 49 -5.85 2.75 8.49
N THR A 50 -5.65 2.71 7.17
CA THR A 50 -5.72 1.48 6.39
C THR A 50 -4.42 1.32 5.62
N THR A 51 -3.85 0.12 5.75
CA THR A 51 -2.62 -0.26 5.06
C THR A 51 -2.96 -1.34 4.04
N THR A 52 -2.59 -1.09 2.79
CA THR A 52 -2.78 -2.02 1.66
C THR A 52 -1.44 -2.31 1.01
N SER A 53 -1.26 -3.52 0.51
CA SER A 53 -0.03 -3.91 -0.18
C SER A 53 -0.31 -4.73 -1.45
N ALA A 54 0.62 -4.67 -2.40
CA ALA A 54 0.63 -5.49 -3.60
C ALA A 54 2.07 -5.84 -3.99
N PHE A 55 2.28 -7.05 -4.51
CA PHE A 55 3.60 -7.60 -4.82
C PHE A 55 3.60 -8.32 -6.15
N THR A 56 4.71 -8.27 -6.88
CA THR A 56 4.92 -9.01 -8.12
C THR A 56 6.39 -9.41 -8.29
N GLY A 57 6.62 -10.38 -9.18
CA GLY A 57 7.96 -10.88 -9.52
C GLY A 57 8.72 -11.41 -8.30
N GLU A 58 9.96 -10.97 -8.13
CA GLU A 58 10.85 -11.38 -7.02
C GLU A 58 10.23 -11.17 -5.63
N PHE A 59 9.35 -10.19 -5.47
CA PHE A 59 8.65 -9.94 -4.19
C PHE A 59 7.51 -10.93 -3.90
N GLN A 60 7.23 -11.90 -4.78
CA GLN A 60 6.35 -13.03 -4.44
C GLN A 60 7.06 -14.08 -3.58
N LYS A 61 8.41 -14.09 -3.58
CA LYS A 61 9.20 -14.97 -2.71
C LYS A 61 8.98 -14.56 -1.26
N SER A 62 8.65 -15.55 -0.42
CA SER A 62 8.26 -15.29 0.97
C SER A 62 9.35 -14.58 1.78
N GLU A 63 10.61 -14.94 1.57
CA GLU A 63 11.76 -14.33 2.25
C GLU A 63 11.89 -12.84 1.89
N THR A 64 12.03 -12.51 0.61
CA THR A 64 12.16 -11.14 0.10
C THR A 64 10.96 -10.26 0.51
N ARG A 65 9.74 -10.82 0.44
CA ARG A 65 8.53 -10.11 0.89
C ARG A 65 8.56 -9.82 2.38
N SER A 66 9.00 -10.78 3.19
CA SER A 66 9.02 -10.63 4.65
C SER A 66 10.07 -9.61 5.07
N GLU A 67 11.26 -9.64 4.48
CA GLU A 67 12.30 -8.63 4.70
C GLU A 67 11.79 -7.23 4.36
N PHE A 68 11.18 -7.06 3.18
CA PHE A 68 10.61 -5.79 2.76
C PHE A 68 9.53 -5.28 3.72
N ILE A 69 8.57 -6.13 4.10
CA ILE A 69 7.52 -5.74 5.05
C ILE A 69 8.11 -5.36 6.40
N ASN A 70 9.12 -6.07 6.90
CA ASN A 70 9.77 -5.76 8.16
C ASN A 70 10.44 -4.38 8.13
N LEU A 71 11.15 -4.06 7.05
CA LEU A 71 11.79 -2.75 6.86
C LEU A 71 10.75 -1.61 6.81
N VAL A 72 9.67 -1.80 6.06
CA VAL A 72 8.61 -0.78 5.93
C VAL A 72 7.85 -0.61 7.25
N THR A 73 7.53 -1.71 7.94
CA THR A 73 6.73 -1.68 9.18
C THR A 73 7.50 -1.04 10.34
N ALA A 74 8.82 -1.25 10.42
CA ALA A 74 9.68 -0.55 11.39
C ALA A 74 9.62 0.98 11.20
N GLN A 75 9.43 1.45 9.97
CA GLN A 75 9.39 2.86 9.63
C GLN A 75 7.99 3.48 9.77
N LEU A 76 6.93 2.70 9.59
CA LEU A 76 5.53 3.15 9.75
C LEU A 76 5.14 3.33 11.22
N HIS A 77 5.53 2.40 12.11
CA HIS A 77 5.21 2.49 13.55
C HIS A 77 6.21 3.33 14.37
N GLY A 78 7.31 3.77 13.76
CA GLY A 78 8.29 4.66 14.40
C GLY A 78 7.91 6.14 14.40
N ARG A 79 6.68 6.47 13.97
CA ARG A 79 6.12 7.83 13.95
C ARG A 79 4.98 8.00 14.93
#